data_AF-A0A437SWU7-F1
#
_entry.id   AF-A0A437SWU7-F1
#
_cell.length_a   1.000
_cell.length_b   1.000
_cell.length_c   1.000
_cell.angle_alpha   90.00
_cell.angle_beta   90.00
_cell.angle_gamma   90.00
#
_symmetry.space_group_name_H-M   'P 1'
#
loop_
_entity.id
_entity.type
_entity.pdbx_description
1 polymer ?
#
loop_
_entity_poly.entity_id
_entity_poly.type
_entity_poly.pdbx_seq_one_letter_code
_entity_poly.pdbx_strand_id
1 'polypeptide(L)'
;MKYIINFATWFMGLFQAGGKQFANWVATIIPLVLIMLVFMNALIALIGQKKMNKFAKASASNPIMRYMILPFLAAFMLGNPLAHTMGKFLPEYYKPSYYAACAQFCHTSNGVFPHINPAEYFIWMGIAAGVQKLGLNTMDLAVRYLLVGLIMNFIGGWITDFTTAYVCKKTGIKLSKEANLTK
;
A
#
# COMPACT_ATOMS: atom_id res chain seq x y z
N MET A 1 -5.24 -30.18 37.67
CA MET A 1 -6.03 -30.71 36.52
C MET A 1 -6.75 -29.61 35.73
N LYS A 2 -7.59 -28.76 36.34
CA LYS A 2 -8.34 -27.69 35.61
C LYS A 2 -7.44 -26.71 34.82
N TYR A 3 -6.30 -26.30 35.38
CA TYR A 3 -5.36 -25.43 34.68
C TYR A 3 -4.68 -26.08 33.47
N ILE A 4 -4.38 -27.38 33.55
CA ILE A 4 -3.76 -28.15 32.45
C ILE A 4 -4.78 -28.33 31.30
N ILE A 5 -6.03 -28.65 31.64
CA ILE A 5 -7.11 -28.77 30.65
C ILE A 5 -7.39 -27.43 29.97
N ASN A 6 -7.51 -26.35 30.74
CA ASN A 6 -7.74 -25.00 30.19
C ASN A 6 -6.60 -24.55 29.27
N PHE A 7 -5.35 -24.84 29.63
CA PHE A 7 -4.20 -24.54 28.78
C PHE A 7 -4.24 -25.35 27.48
N ALA A 8 -4.52 -26.65 27.53
CA ALA A 8 -4.62 -27.49 26.34
C ALA A 8 -5.76 -27.04 25.41
N THR A 9 -6.93 -26.68 25.97
CA THR A 9 -8.07 -26.14 25.20
C THR A 9 -7.73 -24.79 24.55
N TRP A 10 -7.09 -23.88 25.29
CA TRP A 10 -6.63 -22.60 24.74
C TRP A 10 -5.59 -22.80 23.64
N PHE A 11 -4.60 -23.67 23.86
CA PHE A 11 -3.53 -23.98 22.91
C PHE A 11 -4.11 -24.54 21.61
N MET A 12 -5.03 -25.52 21.69
CA MET A 12 -5.74 -26.05 20.52
C MET A 12 -6.63 -25.01 19.83
N GLY A 13 -7.29 -24.14 20.60
CA GLY A 13 -8.07 -23.03 20.06
C GLY A 13 -7.23 -22.06 19.23
N LEU A 14 -5.95 -21.88 19.57
CA LEU A 14 -5.00 -21.07 18.82
C LEU A 14 -4.73 -21.65 17.42
N PHE A 15 -4.54 -22.97 17.32
CA PHE A 15 -4.40 -23.66 16.02
C PHE A 15 -5.69 -23.64 15.21
N GLN A 16 -6.85 -23.81 15.85
CA GLN A 16 -8.16 -23.73 15.17
C GLN A 16 -8.42 -22.33 14.61
N ALA A 17 -8.10 -21.28 15.38
CA ALA A 17 -8.19 -19.90 14.93
C ALA A 17 -7.24 -19.62 13.75
N GLY A 18 -5.99 -20.10 13.84
CA GLY A 18 -5.02 -20.01 12.75
C GLY A 18 -5.49 -20.73 11.48
N GLY A 19 -6.02 -21.94 11.60
CA GLY A 19 -6.57 -22.71 10.48
C GLY A 19 -7.76 -22.02 9.82
N LYS A 20 -8.68 -21.44 10.61
CA LYS A 20 -9.81 -20.67 10.10
C LYS A 20 -9.35 -19.42 9.35
N GLN A 21 -8.34 -18.72 9.88
CA GLN A 21 -7.77 -17.54 9.21
C GLN A 21 -7.08 -17.91 7.89
N PHE A 22 -6.31 -19.00 7.87
CA PHE A 22 -5.67 -19.49 6.66
C PHE A 22 -6.70 -19.88 5.60
N ALA A 23 -7.75 -20.62 5.96
CA ALA A 23 -8.83 -20.97 5.04
C ALA A 23 -9.55 -19.74 4.49
N ASN A 24 -9.76 -18.72 5.32
CA ASN A 24 -10.31 -17.43 4.89
C ASN A 24 -9.40 -16.77 3.84
N TRP A 25 -8.08 -16.75 4.04
CA TRP A 25 -7.15 -16.20 3.06
C TRP A 25 -7.17 -16.94 1.72
N VAL A 26 -7.24 -18.27 1.74
CA VAL A 26 -7.37 -19.10 0.53
C VAL A 26 -8.67 -18.80 -0.21
N ALA A 27 -9.75 -18.50 0.50
CA ALA A 27 -11.04 -18.17 -0.10
C ALA A 27 -11.16 -16.70 -0.56
N THR A 28 -10.30 -15.80 -0.07
CA THR A 28 -10.46 -14.35 -0.27
C THR A 28 -9.23 -13.71 -0.89
N ILE A 29 -8.21 -13.42 -0.08
CA ILE A 29 -7.09 -12.56 -0.47
C ILE A 29 -6.15 -13.24 -1.47
N ILE A 30 -5.94 -14.55 -1.37
CA ILE A 30 -5.03 -15.28 -2.26
C ILE A 30 -5.56 -15.28 -3.71
N PRO A 31 -6.80 -15.71 -3.99
CA PRO A 31 -7.37 -15.62 -5.35
C PRO A 31 -7.38 -14.20 -5.90
N LEU A 32 -7.72 -13.23 -5.06
CA LEU A 32 -7.76 -11.82 -5.46
C LEU A 32 -6.38 -11.36 -5.93
N VAL A 33 -5.34 -11.54 -5.11
CA VAL A 33 -3.96 -11.14 -5.46
C VAL A 33 -3.46 -11.88 -6.70
N LEU A 34 -3.80 -13.18 -6.87
CA LEU A 34 -3.44 -13.94 -8.06
C LEU A 34 -4.04 -13.32 -9.33
N ILE A 35 -5.35 -13.08 -9.35
CA ILE A 35 -6.05 -12.49 -10.50
C ILE A 35 -5.51 -11.08 -10.78
N MET A 36 -5.19 -10.31 -9.75
CA MET A 36 -4.56 -9.00 -9.90
C MET A 36 -3.19 -9.10 -10.59
N LEU A 37 -2.34 -10.05 -10.20
CA LEU A 37 -1.04 -10.25 -10.84
C LEU A 37 -1.19 -10.63 -12.32
N VAL A 38 -2.13 -11.51 -12.64
CA VAL A 38 -2.45 -11.92 -14.02
C VAL A 38 -2.95 -10.73 -14.83
N PHE A 39 -3.93 -9.98 -14.32
CA PHE A 39 -4.49 -8.80 -14.97
C PHE A 39 -3.42 -7.73 -15.22
N MET A 40 -2.58 -7.44 -14.23
CA MET A 40 -1.51 -6.46 -14.37
C MET A 40 -0.43 -6.90 -15.35
N ASN A 41 -0.22 -8.20 -15.55
CA ASN A 41 0.69 -8.72 -16.57
C ASN A 41 0.05 -8.66 -17.96
N ALA A 42 -1.25 -8.94 -18.08
CA ALA A 42 -2.01 -8.77 -19.31
C ALA A 42 -2.05 -7.30 -19.75
N LEU A 43 -2.30 -6.35 -18.84
CA LEU A 43 -2.25 -4.91 -19.12
C LEU A 43 -0.88 -4.46 -19.63
N ILE A 44 0.22 -4.94 -19.04
CA ILE A 44 1.56 -4.64 -19.56
C ILE A 44 1.71 -5.15 -20.99
N ALA A 45 1.28 -6.39 -21.25
CA ALA A 45 1.35 -6.99 -22.57
C ALA A 45 0.55 -6.17 -23.60
N LEU A 46 -0.63 -5.67 -23.24
CA LEU A 46 -1.48 -4.83 -24.08
C LEU A 46 -0.92 -3.43 -24.31
N ILE A 47 -0.39 -2.78 -23.28
CA ILE A 47 0.21 -1.43 -23.38
C ILE A 47 1.54 -1.47 -24.15
N GLY A 48 2.26 -2.58 -24.04
CA GLY A 48 3.55 -2.81 -24.67
C GLY A 48 4.74 -2.36 -23.81
N GLN A 49 5.82 -3.16 -23.86
CA GLN A 49 6.97 -3.00 -22.98
C GLN A 49 7.69 -1.65 -23.13
N LYS A 50 7.72 -1.06 -24.32
CA LYS A 50 8.38 0.25 -24.53
C LYS A 50 7.69 1.38 -23.77
N LYS A 51 6.34 1.42 -23.78
CA LYS A 51 5.56 2.44 -23.05
C LYS A 51 5.66 2.22 -21.55
N MET A 52 5.57 0.96 -21.13
CA MET A 52 5.74 0.60 -19.73
C MET A 52 7.14 0.93 -19.21
N ASN A 53 8.19 0.69 -20.01
CA ASN A 53 9.56 1.04 -19.66
C ASN A 53 9.79 2.54 -19.56
N LYS A 54 9.15 3.34 -20.43
CA LYS A 54 9.18 4.80 -20.33
C LYS A 54 8.49 5.28 -19.05
N PHE A 55 7.34 4.70 -18.73
CA PHE A 55 6.60 5.00 -17.50
C PHE A 55 7.40 4.62 -16.25
N ALA A 56 8.00 3.44 -16.21
CA ALA A 56 8.84 2.96 -15.14
C ALA A 56 10.10 3.83 -14.95
N LYS A 57 10.77 4.20 -16.04
CA LYS A 57 11.93 5.13 -15.99
C LYS A 57 11.52 6.51 -15.48
N ALA A 58 10.42 7.07 -15.97
CA ALA A 58 9.91 8.35 -15.50
C ALA A 58 9.58 8.27 -13.99
N SER A 59 8.88 7.22 -13.59
CA SER A 59 8.50 6.91 -12.22
C SER A 59 9.69 6.79 -11.28
N ALA A 60 10.81 6.22 -11.71
CA ALA A 60 12.02 6.03 -10.90
C ALA A 60 12.96 7.25 -10.91
N SER A 61 12.80 8.19 -11.85
CA SER A 61 13.80 9.23 -12.15
C SER A 61 14.06 10.21 -11.02
N ASN A 62 13.02 10.64 -10.30
CA ASN A 62 13.14 11.59 -9.21
C ASN A 62 12.23 11.22 -8.01
N PRO A 63 12.59 11.63 -6.78
CA PRO A 63 11.83 11.26 -5.60
C PRO A 63 10.40 11.82 -5.56
N ILE A 64 10.14 12.99 -6.17
CA ILE A 64 8.80 13.59 -6.25
C ILE A 64 7.87 12.68 -7.04
N MET A 65 8.35 12.18 -8.18
CA MET A 65 7.63 11.22 -9.00
C MET A 65 7.45 9.91 -8.24
N ARG A 66 8.51 9.40 -7.59
CA ARG A 66 8.48 8.12 -6.85
C ARG A 66 7.53 8.12 -5.66
N TYR A 67 7.48 9.21 -4.89
CA TYR A 67 6.85 9.22 -3.55
C TYR A 67 5.67 10.17 -3.41
N MET A 68 5.38 11.02 -4.41
CA MET A 68 4.21 11.90 -4.38
C MET A 68 3.29 11.63 -5.57
N ILE A 69 3.78 11.81 -6.80
CA ILE A 69 2.93 11.76 -7.99
C ILE A 69 2.48 10.32 -8.30
N LEU A 70 3.43 9.39 -8.44
CA LEU A 70 3.10 8.01 -8.79
C LEU A 70 2.20 7.36 -7.73
N PRO A 71 2.50 7.42 -6.42
CA PRO A 71 1.66 6.80 -5.41
C PRO A 71 0.26 7.42 -5.33
N PHE A 72 0.14 8.75 -5.45
CA PHE A 72 -1.16 9.42 -5.46
C PHE A 72 -2.02 8.99 -6.65
N LEU A 73 -1.45 9.00 -7.86
CA LEU A 73 -2.16 8.57 -9.06
C LEU A 73 -2.51 7.08 -9.01
N ALA A 74 -1.59 6.23 -8.53
CA ALA A 74 -1.85 4.82 -8.34
C ALA A 74 -3.00 4.59 -7.35
N ALA A 75 -3.00 5.27 -6.19
CA ALA A 75 -4.06 5.19 -5.21
C ALA A 75 -5.40 5.68 -5.79
N PHE A 76 -5.42 6.84 -6.46
CA PHE A 76 -6.63 7.42 -7.04
C PHE A 76 -7.24 6.57 -8.16
N MET A 77 -6.42 6.01 -9.06
CA MET A 77 -6.90 5.26 -10.22
C MET A 77 -7.19 3.80 -9.91
N LEU A 78 -6.42 3.17 -9.02
CA LEU A 78 -6.46 1.73 -8.80
C LEU A 78 -7.05 1.35 -7.44
N GLY A 79 -6.94 2.23 -6.44
CA GLY A 79 -7.36 1.94 -5.08
C GLY A 79 -6.54 0.85 -4.38
N ASN A 80 -6.81 0.64 -3.10
CA ASN A 80 -6.24 -0.42 -2.29
C ASN A 80 -6.91 -1.78 -2.63
N PRO A 81 -6.16 -2.89 -2.84
CA PRO A 81 -4.70 -3.04 -2.83
C PRO A 81 -3.99 -2.87 -4.17
N LEU A 82 -4.72 -2.61 -5.26
CA LEU A 82 -4.18 -2.55 -6.63
C LEU A 82 -3.08 -1.50 -6.82
N ALA A 83 -3.15 -0.36 -6.13
CA ALA A 83 -2.18 0.72 -6.20
C ALA A 83 -0.74 0.25 -5.87
N HIS A 84 -0.58 -0.73 -4.98
CA HIS A 84 0.72 -1.25 -4.59
C HIS A 84 1.42 -2.01 -5.73
N THR A 85 0.66 -2.54 -6.69
CA THR A 85 1.21 -3.31 -7.81
C THR A 85 2.13 -2.48 -8.72
N MET A 86 1.96 -1.16 -8.74
CA MET A 86 2.82 -0.25 -9.51
C MET A 86 4.27 -0.23 -9.00
N GLY A 87 4.50 -0.64 -7.75
CA GLY A 87 5.85 -0.82 -7.19
C GLY A 87 6.70 -1.84 -7.96
N LYS A 88 6.08 -2.74 -8.73
CA LYS A 88 6.81 -3.71 -9.58
C LYS A 88 7.69 -3.04 -10.65
N PHE A 89 7.34 -1.82 -11.05
CA PHE A 89 8.07 -1.06 -12.06
C PHE A 89 9.23 -0.24 -11.50
N LEU A 90 9.36 -0.17 -10.18
CA LEU A 90 10.44 0.55 -9.53
C LEU A 90 11.66 -0.35 -9.29
N PRO A 91 12.87 0.24 -9.29
CA PRO A 91 14.06 -0.45 -8.83
C PRO A 91 13.88 -1.06 -7.44
N GLU A 92 14.51 -2.21 -7.20
CA GLU A 92 14.37 -2.97 -5.96
C GLU A 92 14.61 -2.12 -4.71
N TYR A 93 15.62 -1.24 -4.77
CA TYR A 93 15.97 -0.33 -3.68
C TYR A 93 14.81 0.61 -3.28
N TYR A 94 13.97 1.05 -4.22
CA TYR A 94 12.92 2.05 -3.97
C TYR A 94 11.55 1.43 -3.67
N LYS A 95 11.39 0.11 -3.77
CA LYS A 95 10.12 -0.56 -3.49
C LYS A 95 9.61 -0.37 -2.05
N PRO A 96 10.46 -0.44 -0.99
CA PRO A 96 10.01 -0.18 0.37
C PRO A 96 9.44 1.23 0.54
N SER A 97 10.14 2.22 -0.01
CA SER A 97 9.76 3.64 0.05
C SER A 97 8.49 3.93 -0.73
N TYR A 98 8.32 3.29 -1.89
CA TYR A 98 7.07 3.35 -2.64
C TYR A 98 5.91 2.75 -1.86
N TYR A 99 6.10 1.58 -1.25
CA TYR A 99 5.09 0.95 -0.42
C TYR A 99 4.66 1.88 0.72
N ALA A 100 5.63 2.46 1.45
CA ALA A 100 5.36 3.40 2.54
C ALA A 100 4.50 4.59 2.07
N ALA A 101 4.91 5.26 0.99
CA ALA A 101 4.15 6.40 0.44
C ALA A 101 2.76 5.97 -0.06
N CYS A 102 2.68 4.91 -0.87
CA CYS A 102 1.43 4.43 -1.47
C CYS A 102 0.41 3.98 -0.43
N ALA A 103 0.84 3.24 0.59
CA ALA A 103 -0.03 2.82 1.68
C ALA A 103 -0.63 4.04 2.38
N GLN A 104 0.15 5.09 2.65
CA GLN A 104 -0.36 6.31 3.27
C GLN A 104 -1.31 7.09 2.34
N PHE A 105 -1.05 7.11 1.03
CA PHE A 105 -1.96 7.75 0.06
C PHE A 105 -3.34 7.09 0.01
N CYS A 106 -3.41 5.77 0.20
CA CYS A 106 -4.69 5.05 0.30
C CYS A 106 -5.55 5.49 1.49
N HIS A 107 -4.98 6.14 2.51
CA HIS A 107 -5.69 6.57 3.71
C HIS A 107 -5.91 8.08 3.76
N THR A 108 -4.85 8.84 3.49
CA THR A 108 -4.85 10.31 3.55
C THR A 108 -5.71 10.97 2.48
N SER A 109 -6.00 10.27 1.39
CA SER A 109 -6.86 10.74 0.31
C SER A 109 -8.31 10.26 0.44
N ASN A 110 -8.58 9.30 1.34
CA ASN A 110 -9.83 8.55 1.38
C ASN A 110 -11.04 9.41 1.77
N GLY A 111 -10.82 10.51 2.52
CA GLY A 111 -11.89 11.43 2.90
C GLY A 111 -12.45 12.26 1.75
N VAL A 112 -11.63 12.50 0.71
CA VAL A 112 -12.04 13.17 -0.53
C VAL A 112 -12.46 12.15 -1.59
N PHE A 113 -11.79 10.99 -1.61
CA PHE A 113 -11.94 9.95 -2.60
C PHE A 113 -12.21 8.59 -1.94
N PRO A 114 -13.46 8.30 -1.54
CA PRO A 114 -13.81 7.11 -0.75
C PRO A 114 -13.58 5.78 -1.48
N HIS A 115 -13.53 5.81 -2.81
CA HIS A 115 -13.29 4.62 -3.64
C HIS A 115 -11.84 4.13 -3.55
N ILE A 116 -10.92 4.95 -3.05
CA ILE A 116 -9.50 4.59 -2.93
C ILE A 116 -9.32 3.46 -1.94
N ASN A 117 -10.03 3.47 -0.81
CA ASN A 117 -9.89 2.45 0.20
C ASN A 117 -11.23 2.16 0.91
N PRO A 118 -12.18 1.53 0.20
CA PRO A 118 -13.56 1.37 0.65
C PRO A 118 -13.65 0.47 1.89
N ALA A 119 -12.79 -0.54 1.99
CA ALA A 119 -12.77 -1.47 3.12
C ALA A 119 -12.38 -0.79 4.45
N GLU A 120 -11.59 0.29 4.39
CA GLU A 120 -11.11 1.04 5.57
C GLU A 120 -11.75 2.43 5.67
N TYR A 121 -12.73 2.75 4.82
CA TYR A 121 -13.41 4.04 4.79
C TYR A 121 -14.16 4.36 6.09
N PHE A 122 -14.57 3.32 6.83
CA PHE A 122 -15.20 3.46 8.14
C PHE A 122 -14.32 4.24 9.15
N ILE A 123 -12.99 4.20 9.02
CA ILE A 123 -12.05 4.94 9.87
C ILE A 123 -12.23 6.46 9.67
N TRP A 124 -12.28 6.90 8.41
CA TRP A 124 -12.55 8.29 8.07
C TRP A 124 -13.95 8.72 8.55
N MET A 125 -14.96 7.89 8.30
CA MET A 125 -16.34 8.17 8.71
C MET A 125 -16.48 8.35 10.22
N GLY A 126 -15.75 7.58 11.02
CA GLY A 126 -15.73 7.75 12.48
C GLY A 126 -15.22 9.13 12.91
N ILE A 127 -14.15 9.62 12.27
CA ILE A 127 -13.60 10.96 12.52
C ILE A 127 -14.57 12.05 12.02
N ALA A 128 -15.09 11.89 10.80
CA ALA A 128 -15.99 12.84 10.17
C ALA A 128 -17.30 13.02 10.97
N ALA A 129 -17.84 11.95 11.55
CA ALA A 129 -19.02 12.01 12.41
C ALA A 129 -18.79 12.91 13.65
N GLY A 130 -17.59 12.86 14.23
CA GLY A 130 -17.20 13.76 15.34
C GLY A 130 -17.19 15.23 14.92
N VAL A 131 -16.61 15.53 13.76
CA VAL A 131 -16.59 16.90 13.19
C VAL A 131 -18.00 17.39 12.87
N GLN A 132 -18.83 16.53 12.28
CA GLN A 132 -20.22 16.85 11.96
C GLN A 132 -21.05 17.17 13.21
N LYS A 133 -20.82 16.45 14.32
CA LYS A 133 -21.49 16.71 15.61
C LYS A 133 -21.15 18.11 16.18
N LEU A 134 -19.98 18.65 15.85
CA LEU A 134 -19.58 20.01 16.21
C LEU A 134 -20.16 21.08 15.26
N GLY A 135 -20.97 20.68 14.26
CA GLY A 135 -21.52 21.59 13.25
C GLY A 135 -20.49 22.08 12.22
N LEU A 136 -19.33 21.44 12.13
CA LEU A 136 -18.23 21.82 11.23
C LEU A 136 -18.32 21.07 9.89
N ASN A 137 -17.75 21.66 8.85
CA ASN A 137 -17.72 21.07 7.51
C ASN A 137 -16.70 19.93 7.43
N THR A 138 -17.17 18.72 7.11
CA THR A 138 -16.33 17.52 6.97
C THR A 138 -15.43 17.55 5.73
N MET A 139 -15.82 18.28 4.69
CA MET A 139 -15.02 18.46 3.47
C MET A 139 -13.79 19.33 3.74
N ASP A 140 -13.89 20.33 4.61
CA ASP A 140 -12.73 21.15 5.00
C ASP A 140 -11.66 20.28 5.69
N LEU A 141 -12.08 19.36 6.55
CA LEU A 141 -11.17 18.37 7.14
C LEU A 141 -10.59 17.44 6.07
N ALA A 142 -11.42 16.95 5.14
CA ALA A 142 -10.99 16.01 4.09
C ALA A 142 -9.89 16.61 3.22
N VAL A 143 -10.08 17.86 2.78
CA VAL A 143 -9.10 18.58 1.96
C VAL A 143 -7.82 18.85 2.76
N ARG A 144 -7.91 19.28 4.02
CA ARG A 144 -6.72 19.46 4.88
C ARG A 144 -5.95 18.15 5.06
N TYR A 145 -6.66 17.04 5.28
CA TYR A 145 -6.04 15.74 5.45
C TYR A 145 -5.33 15.27 4.17
N LEU A 146 -5.93 15.51 3.00
CA LEU A 146 -5.29 15.26 1.70
C LEU A 146 -4.04 16.12 1.51
N LEU A 147 -4.10 17.43 1.78
CA LEU A 147 -2.98 18.34 1.60
C LEU A 147 -1.80 18.02 2.52
N VAL A 148 -2.07 17.73 3.80
CA VAL A 148 -1.05 17.25 4.73
C VAL A 148 -0.52 15.89 4.27
N GLY A 149 -1.40 15.00 3.80
CA GLY A 149 -1.04 13.71 3.24
C GLY A 149 -0.05 13.82 2.07
N LEU A 150 -0.29 14.70 1.09
CA LEU A 150 0.60 14.89 -0.05
C LEU A 150 2.04 15.15 0.38
N ILE A 151 2.24 15.98 1.42
CA ILE A 151 3.56 16.33 1.95
C ILE A 151 4.12 15.19 2.81
N MET A 152 3.35 14.72 3.78
CA MET A 152 3.82 13.75 4.77
C MET A 152 4.10 12.37 4.15
N ASN A 153 3.33 11.96 3.14
CA ASN A 153 3.54 10.69 2.45
C ASN A 153 4.82 10.73 1.61
N PHE A 154 5.09 11.87 0.96
CA PHE A 154 6.35 12.09 0.25
C PHE A 154 7.54 12.03 1.22
N ILE A 155 7.45 12.71 2.36
CA ILE A 155 8.48 12.67 3.41
C ILE A 155 8.66 11.23 3.92
N GLY A 156 7.56 10.50 4.16
CA GLY A 156 7.60 9.11 4.59
C GLY A 156 8.33 8.21 3.59
N GLY A 157 8.02 8.32 2.30
CA GLY A 157 8.76 7.62 1.25
C GLY A 157 10.24 8.00 1.22
N TRP A 158 10.56 9.28 1.30
CA TRP A 158 11.95 9.74 1.30
C TRP A 158 12.74 9.25 2.52
N ILE A 159 12.16 9.36 3.73
CA ILE A 159 12.78 8.86 4.96
C ILE A 159 13.06 7.35 4.84
N THR A 160 12.15 6.62 4.21
CA THR A 160 12.29 5.17 4.00
C THR A 160 13.50 4.82 3.12
N ASP A 161 13.95 5.71 2.22
CA ASP A 161 15.20 5.48 1.48
C ASP A 161 16.42 5.45 2.42
N PHE A 162 16.43 6.28 3.46
CA PHE A 162 17.52 6.29 4.45
C PHE A 162 17.50 5.05 5.33
N THR A 163 16.32 4.62 5.77
CA THR A 163 16.19 3.39 6.57
C THR A 163 16.55 2.16 5.73
N THR A 164 16.17 2.15 4.45
CA THR A 164 16.55 1.10 3.51
C THR A 164 18.07 1.03 3.34
N ALA A 165 18.74 2.18 3.13
CA ALA A 165 20.20 2.25 3.07
C ALA A 165 20.87 1.70 4.34
N TYR A 166 20.35 2.10 5.51
CA TYR A 166 20.86 1.65 6.80
C TYR A 166 20.73 0.13 6.97
N VAL A 167 19.55 -0.44 6.67
CA VAL A 167 19.31 -1.88 6.77
C VAL A 167 20.18 -2.64 5.78
N CYS A 168 20.26 -2.22 4.51
CA CYS A 168 21.15 -2.82 3.51
C CYS A 168 22.62 -2.85 3.97
N LYS A 169 23.11 -1.77 4.59
CA LYS A 169 24.47 -1.69 5.13
C LYS A 169 24.67 -2.68 6.29
N LYS A 170 23.66 -2.86 7.15
CA LYS A 170 23.73 -3.77 8.31
C LYS A 170 23.62 -5.25 7.92
N THR A 171 22.85 -5.56 6.88
CA THR A 171 22.62 -6.95 6.44
C THR A 171 23.57 -7.41 5.34
N GLY A 172 24.39 -6.50 4.77
CA GLY A 172 25.27 -6.81 3.63
C GLY A 172 24.53 -7.02 2.31
N ILE A 173 23.23 -6.71 2.24
CA ILE A 173 22.41 -6.87 1.03
C ILE A 173 22.53 -5.61 0.16
N LYS A 174 22.81 -5.81 -1.14
CA LYS A 174 22.84 -4.73 -2.13
C LYS A 174 21.61 -4.78 -3.03
N LEU A 175 20.69 -3.84 -2.85
CA LEU A 175 19.52 -3.70 -3.71
C LEU A 175 19.84 -2.88 -4.96
N SER A 176 19.27 -3.30 -6.10
CA SER A 176 19.45 -2.58 -7.37
C SER A 176 18.72 -1.24 -7.36
N LYS A 177 19.40 -0.19 -7.84
CA LYS A 177 18.80 1.12 -8.14
C LYS A 177 18.36 1.25 -9.60
N GLU A 178 18.56 0.20 -10.39
CA GLU A 178 18.09 0.12 -11.77
C GLU A 178 16.80 -0.70 -11.85
N ALA A 179 15.89 -0.27 -12.71
CA ALA A 179 14.62 -0.96 -12.93
C ALA A 179 14.85 -2.17 -13.86
N ASN A 180 14.73 -3.38 -13.33
CA ASN A 180 14.74 -4.61 -14.12
C ASN A 180 13.31 -4.88 -14.63
N LEU A 181 13.03 -4.43 -15.84
CA LEU A 181 11.72 -4.59 -16.49
C LEU A 181 11.66 -5.82 -17.40
N THR A 182 12.69 -6.65 -17.36
CA THR A 182 12.79 -7.92 -18.09
C THR A 182 12.78 -9.06 -17.08
N LYS A 183 11.57 -9.56 -16.82
CA LYS A 183 11.28 -10.97 -16.54
C LYS A 183 9.98 -11.31 -17.25
#